data_AF-A0A2E1EC52-F1
#
_entry.id   AF-A0A2E1EC52-F1
#
_cell.length_a   1.000
_cell.length_b   1.000
_cell.length_c   1.000
_cell.angle_alpha   90.00
_cell.angle_beta   90.00
_cell.angle_gamma   90.00
#
_symmetry.space_group_name_H-M   'P 1'
#
loop_
_entity.id
_entity.type
_entity.pdbx_description
1 polymer ?
#
loop_
_entity_poly.entity_id
_entity_poly.type
_entity_poly.pdbx_seq_one_letter_code
_entity_poly.pdbx_strand_id
1 'polypeptide(L)'
;MTRDEAELLAIRALGHIAADDDLLGDFLALSGLSVDELRARAGDPDFLGGILDFLLADEARLLAFCESEEMEPRLPGLARQALPGGERVEWT
;
A
#
# COMPACT_ATOMS: atom_id res chain seq x y z
N MET A 1 5.80 4.06 14.76
CA MET A 1 4.66 3.87 13.86
C MET A 1 3.80 2.77 14.44
N THR A 2 2.54 3.07 14.74
CA THR A 2 1.55 2.11 15.23
C THR A 2 0.84 1.43 14.06
N ARG A 3 0.10 0.35 14.35
CA ARG A 3 -0.70 -0.36 13.34
C ARG A 3 -1.81 0.53 12.76
N ASP A 4 -2.54 1.26 13.59
CA ASP A 4 -3.62 2.15 13.15
C ASP A 4 -3.10 3.24 12.18
N GLU A 5 -1.96 3.85 12.50
CA GLU A 5 -1.28 4.79 11.60
C GLU A 5 -0.87 4.14 10.28
N ALA A 6 -0.48 2.86 10.30
CA ALA A 6 -0.10 2.11 9.11
C ALA A 6 -1.29 1.75 8.23
N GLU A 7 -2.39 1.31 8.83
CA GLU A 7 -3.65 1.06 8.12
C GLU A 7 -4.16 2.35 7.47
N LEU A 8 -4.13 3.47 8.19
CA LEU A 8 -4.52 4.78 7.64
C LEU A 8 -3.64 5.19 6.45
N LEU A 9 -2.31 5.01 6.55
CA LEU A 9 -1.39 5.30 5.45
C LEU A 9 -1.67 4.40 4.24
N ALA A 10 -1.89 3.11 4.45
CA ALA A 10 -2.22 2.16 3.39
C ALA A 10 -3.56 2.48 2.71
N ILE A 11 -4.56 2.94 3.46
CA ILE A 11 -5.85 3.40 2.91
C ILE A 11 -5.64 4.64 2.02
N ARG A 12 -4.77 5.57 2.41
CA ARG A 12 -4.42 6.73 1.57
C ARG A 12 -3.70 6.30 0.29
N ALA A 13 -2.76 5.35 0.40
CA ALA A 13 -2.10 4.76 -0.76
C ALA A 13 -3.10 4.07 -1.70
N LEU A 14 -4.07 3.34 -1.17
CA LEU A 14 -5.17 2.76 -1.94
C LEU A 14 -5.99 3.84 -2.65
N GLY A 15 -6.29 4.94 -1.96
CA GLY A 15 -6.97 6.09 -2.55
C GLY A 15 -6.19 6.73 -3.70
N HIS A 16 -4.87 6.89 -3.55
CA HIS A 16 -3.98 7.39 -4.59
C HIS A 16 -3.97 6.47 -5.83
N ILE A 17 -3.81 5.17 -5.62
CA ILE A 17 -3.86 4.17 -6.70
C ILE A 17 -5.23 4.19 -7.39
N ALA A 18 -6.32 4.24 -6.63
CA ALA A 18 -7.68 4.23 -7.19
C ALA A 18 -8.05 5.54 -7.92
N ALA A 19 -7.31 6.63 -7.69
CA ALA A 19 -7.50 7.90 -8.37
C ALA A 19 -6.80 7.97 -9.75
N ASP A 20 -5.89 7.05 -10.02
CA ASP A 20 -5.15 6.94 -11.28
C ASP A 20 -5.51 5.63 -12.00
N ASP A 21 -6.15 5.72 -13.17
CA ASP A 21 -6.68 4.56 -13.89
C ASP A 21 -5.57 3.60 -14.36
N ASP A 22 -4.38 4.13 -14.64
CA ASP A 22 -3.21 3.35 -15.06
C ASP A 22 -2.65 2.56 -13.87
N LEU A 23 -2.44 3.23 -12.74
CA LEU A 23 -2.00 2.56 -11.50
C LEU A 23 -3.02 1.54 -11.00
N LEU A 24 -4.31 1.86 -11.06
CA LEU A 24 -5.38 0.93 -10.70
C LEU A 24 -5.38 -0.28 -11.62
N GLY A 25 -5.24 -0.07 -12.94
CA GLY A 25 -5.14 -1.12 -13.94
C GLY A 25 -3.96 -2.07 -13.67
N ASP A 26 -2.77 -1.51 -13.42
CA ASP A 26 -1.57 -2.26 -13.07
C ASP A 26 -1.77 -3.08 -11.78
N PHE A 27 -2.34 -2.48 -10.74
CA PHE A 27 -2.59 -3.16 -9.48
C PHE A 27 -3.54 -4.35 -9.65
N LEU A 28 -4.65 -4.15 -10.38
CA LEU A 28 -5.62 -5.21 -10.63
C LEU A 28 -5.01 -6.33 -11.49
N ALA A 29 -4.21 -5.98 -12.50
CA ALA A 29 -3.49 -6.94 -13.34
C ALA A 29 -2.48 -7.77 -12.54
N LEU A 30 -1.76 -7.16 -11.61
CA LEU A 30 -0.77 -7.84 -10.77
C LEU A 30 -1.42 -8.71 -9.68
N SER A 31 -2.45 -8.18 -9.02
CA SER A 31 -3.13 -8.86 -7.90
C SER A 31 -4.13 -9.93 -8.35
N GLY A 32 -4.60 -9.86 -9.60
CA GLY A 32 -5.65 -10.72 -10.14
C GLY A 32 -7.05 -10.43 -9.58
N LEU A 33 -7.21 -9.32 -8.85
CA LEU A 33 -8.49 -8.92 -8.25
C LEU A 33 -9.35 -8.17 -9.26
N SER A 34 -10.67 -8.27 -9.06
CA SER A 34 -11.63 -7.34 -9.63
C SER A 34 -11.80 -6.09 -8.75
N VAL A 35 -12.39 -5.04 -9.33
CA VAL A 35 -12.72 -3.80 -8.59
C VAL A 35 -13.67 -4.06 -7.42
N ASP A 36 -14.59 -5.02 -7.56
CA ASP A 36 -15.53 -5.38 -6.49
C ASP A 36 -14.81 -6.05 -5.32
N GLU A 37 -13.92 -6.99 -5.61
CA GLU A 37 -13.07 -7.64 -4.61
C GLU A 37 -12.13 -6.64 -3.92
N LEU A 38 -11.55 -5.71 -4.69
CA LEU A 38 -10.73 -4.64 -4.15
C LEU A 38 -11.51 -3.80 -3.12
N ARG A 39 -12.77 -3.43 -3.42
CA ARG A 39 -13.62 -2.69 -2.48
C ARG A 39 -13.98 -3.52 -1.25
N ALA A 40 -14.29 -4.80 -1.43
CA ALA A 40 -14.61 -5.70 -0.33
C ALA A 40 -13.44 -5.89 0.64
N ARG A 41 -12.20 -5.79 0.13
CA ARG A 41 -10.97 -5.99 0.90
C ARG A 41 -10.32 -4.70 1.41
N ALA A 42 -10.84 -3.53 1.07
CA ALA A 42 -10.24 -2.25 1.46
C ALA A 42 -10.07 -2.03 2.98
N GLY A 43 -10.83 -2.77 3.82
CA GLY A 43 -10.71 -2.75 5.28
C GLY A 43 -9.92 -3.91 5.89
N ASP A 44 -9.30 -4.77 5.07
CA ASP A 44 -8.54 -5.94 5.50
C ASP A 44 -7.06 -5.57 5.71
N PRO A 45 -6.49 -5.62 6.93
CA PRO A 45 -5.11 -5.22 7.19
C PRO A 45 -4.07 -6.03 6.39
N ASP A 46 -4.34 -7.31 6.12
CA ASP A 46 -3.49 -8.15 5.28
C ASP A 46 -3.48 -7.66 3.81
N PHE A 47 -4.65 -7.29 3.27
CA PHE A 47 -4.75 -6.66 1.96
C PHE A 47 -4.03 -5.30 1.89
N LEU A 48 -4.17 -4.47 2.92
CA LEU A 48 -3.51 -3.18 3.02
C LEU A 48 -1.97 -3.30 3.01
N GLY A 49 -1.42 -4.41 3.52
CA GLY A 49 -0.01 -4.76 3.36
C GLY A 49 0.39 -4.89 1.88
N GLY A 50 -0.42 -5.58 1.08
CA GLY A 50 -0.21 -5.74 -0.36
C GLY A 50 -0.30 -4.44 -1.15
N ILE A 51 -1.13 -3.48 -0.72
CA ILE A 51 -1.18 -2.13 -1.30
C ILE A 51 0.16 -1.41 -1.14
N LEU A 52 0.72 -1.47 0.07
CA LEU A 52 2.03 -0.88 0.34
C LEU A 52 3.15 -1.62 -0.40
N ASP A 53 3.08 -2.95 -0.52
CA ASP A 53 4.04 -3.73 -1.32
C ASP A 53 4.03 -3.30 -2.80
N PHE A 54 2.84 -3.10 -3.38
CA PHE A 54 2.71 -2.59 -4.75
C PHE A 54 3.29 -1.19 -4.91
N LEU A 55 3.07 -0.32 -3.92
CA LEU A 55 3.63 1.02 -3.93
C LEU A 55 5.16 1.00 -3.82
N LEU A 56 5.71 0.17 -2.93
CA LEU A 56 7.14 0.04 -2.67
C LEU A 56 7.91 -0.70 -3.76
N ALA A 57 7.22 -1.41 -4.65
CA ALA A 57 7.83 -2.15 -5.76
C ALA A 57 8.44 -1.24 -6.84
N ASP A 58 8.02 0.01 -6.93
CA ASP A 58 8.54 0.99 -7.89
C ASP A 58 8.83 2.33 -7.22
N GLU A 59 10.07 2.83 -7.39
CA GLU A 59 10.52 4.05 -6.74
C GLU A 59 9.78 5.30 -7.25
N ALA A 60 9.46 5.37 -8.54
CA ALA A 60 8.77 6.52 -9.10
C ALA A 60 7.33 6.62 -8.57
N ARG A 61 6.63 5.48 -8.49
CA ARG A 61 5.30 5.37 -7.88
C ARG A 61 5.32 5.76 -6.40
N LEU A 62 6.28 5.25 -5.64
CA LEU A 62 6.46 5.60 -4.23
C LEU A 62 6.67 7.11 -4.05
N LEU A 63 7.57 7.70 -4.84
CA LEU A 63 7.87 9.13 -4.75
C LEU A 63 6.67 9.99 -5.15
N ALA A 64 5.93 9.61 -6.19
CA ALA A 64 4.72 10.31 -6.62
C ALA A 64 3.64 10.31 -5.52
N PHE A 65 3.40 9.17 -4.87
CA PHE A 65 2.52 9.09 -3.71
C PHE A 65 3.00 9.98 -2.56
N CYS A 66 4.28 9.91 -2.21
CA CYS A 66 4.82 10.68 -1.09
C CYS A 66 4.80 12.18 -1.35
N GLU A 67 4.99 12.61 -2.60
CA GLU A 67 4.84 14.01 -3.01
C GLU A 67 3.39 14.47 -2.89
N SER A 68 2.43 13.64 -3.37
CA SER A 68 1.00 13.93 -3.27
C SER A 68 0.48 14.04 -1.83
N GLU A 69 1.05 13.27 -0.90
CA GLU A 69 0.67 13.24 0.51
C GLU A 69 1.57 14.14 1.40
N GLU A 70 2.50 14.89 0.79
CA GLU A 70 3.45 15.77 1.48
C GLU A 70 4.22 15.05 2.62
N MET A 71 4.74 13.86 2.34
CA MET A 71 5.32 12.98 3.36
C MET A 71 6.71 12.43 3.02
N GLU A 72 7.43 11.96 4.03
CA GLU A 72 8.76 11.38 3.84
C GLU A 72 8.70 9.99 3.16
N PRO A 73 9.53 9.69 2.14
CA PRO A 73 9.52 8.41 1.40
C PRO A 73 9.78 7.16 2.24
N ARG A 74 10.32 7.32 3.45
CA ARG A 74 10.53 6.22 4.41
C ARG A 74 9.24 5.74 5.09
N LEU A 75 8.20 6.55 5.12
CA LEU A 75 6.98 6.27 5.88
C LEU A 75 6.18 5.07 5.33
N PRO A 76 5.98 4.90 4.00
CA PRO A 76 5.30 3.71 3.47
C PRO A 76 6.04 2.40 3.81
N GLY A 77 7.37 2.42 3.83
CA GLY A 77 8.17 1.27 4.25
C GLY A 77 8.00 0.92 5.74
N LEU A 78 7.93 1.93 6.61
CA LEU A 78 7.63 1.73 8.04
C LEU A 78 6.19 1.25 8.25
N ALA A 79 5.25 1.75 7.44
CA ALA A 79 3.86 1.31 7.47
C ALA A 79 3.76 -0.18 7.13
N ARG A 80 4.46 -0.59 6.08
CA ARG A 80 4.45 -1.98 5.63
C ARG A 80 4.93 -2.93 6.73
N GLN A 81 5.97 -2.54 7.47
CA GLN A 81 6.52 -3.31 8.59
C GLN A 81 5.59 -3.40 9.80
N ALA A 82 4.69 -2.43 9.98
CA ALA A 82 3.72 -2.42 11.07
C ALA A 82 2.44 -3.23 10.74
N LEU A 83 2.25 -3.62 9.47
CA LEU A 83 1.13 -4.45 9.02
C LEU A 83 1.47 -5.95 9.00
N PRO A 84 0.46 -6.84 9.04
CA PRO A 84 0.66 -8.28 8.96
C PRO A 84 1.55 -8.70 7.77
N GLY A 85 2.41 -9.70 8.00
CA GLY A 85 3.31 -10.23 6.97
C GLY A 85 4.45 -9.28 6.54
N GLY A 86 4.56 -8.10 7.14
CA GLY A 86 5.68 -7.16 6.92
C GLY A 86 6.77 -7.25 7.97
N GLU A 87 6.55 -8.12 8.96
CA GLU A 87 7.50 -8.42 10.01
C GLU A 87 8.79 -8.93 9.38
N ARG A 88 9.90 -8.27 9.70
CA ARG A 88 11.23 -8.70 9.26
C ARG A 88 11.54 -9.98 10.03
N VAL A 89 11.26 -11.14 9.43
CA VAL A 89 11.57 -12.43 10.06
C VAL A 89 13.08 -12.58 10.10
N GLU A 90 13.68 -12.20 11.22
CA GLU A 90 15.08 -12.46 11.52
C GLU A 90 15.22 -13.92 11.92
N TRP A 91 15.44 -14.80 10.94
CA TRP A 91 15.86 -16.18 11.20
C TRP A 91 17.29 -16.13 11.77
N THR A 92 17.42 -16.15 13.09
CA THR A 92 18.68 -16.47 13.78
C THR A 92 18.83 -17.98 13.91
#